data_AF-A0A1C3XK10-F1
#
_entry.id   AF-A0A1C3XK10-F1
#
_cell.length_a   1.000
_cell.length_b   1.000
_cell.length_c   1.000
_cell.angle_alpha   90.00
_cell.angle_beta   90.00
_cell.angle_gamma   90.00
#
_symmetry.space_group_name_H-M   'P 1'
#
loop_
_entity.id
_entity.type
_entity.pdbx_description
1 polymer ?
#
loop_
_entity_poly.entity_id
_entity_poly.type
_entity_poly.pdbx_seq_one_letter_code
_entity_poly.pdbx_strand_id
1 'polypeptide(L)'
;MTSVEIAAAKAAATVEAMNNVYYRFAHLVSDPEYKAMPPRLRMDVIGNHGVDKTDFELWSLAVSVINGCGVCIDAHEKTLRAAGVDSREIHTAVRFAAITQSVAVAIEAAGSAPAQARG
;
A
#
# COMPACT_ATOMS: atom_id res chain seq x y z
N MET A 1 8.89 15.20 5.09
CA MET A 1 9.56 13.94 4.75
C MET A 1 10.92 14.24 4.14
N THR A 2 11.96 13.49 4.50
CA THR A 2 13.28 13.52 3.86
C THR A 2 13.24 12.88 2.46
N SER A 3 14.30 13.03 1.67
CA SER A 3 14.39 12.36 0.35
C SER A 3 14.36 10.83 0.48
N VAL A 4 14.94 10.28 1.55
CA VAL A 4 14.92 8.84 1.86
C VAL A 4 13.50 8.38 2.19
N GLU A 5 12.78 9.12 3.02
CA GLU A 5 11.38 8.83 3.35
C GLU A 5 10.48 8.87 2.11
N ILE A 6 10.67 9.86 1.22
CA ILE A 6 9.91 9.94 -0.04
C ILE A 6 10.22 8.74 -0.94
N ALA A 7 11.49 8.33 -1.03
CA ALA A 7 11.88 7.16 -1.83
C ALA A 7 11.28 5.86 -1.25
N ALA A 8 11.32 5.70 0.07
CA ALA A 8 10.76 4.54 0.76
C ALA A 8 9.23 4.47 0.63
N ALA A 9 8.52 5.60 0.74
CA ALA A 9 7.07 5.63 0.53
C ALA A 9 6.68 5.27 -0.91
N LYS A 10 7.45 5.75 -1.91
CA LYS A 10 7.26 5.34 -3.31
C LYS A 10 7.53 3.85 -3.49
N ALA A 11 8.55 3.31 -2.82
CA ALA A 11 8.86 1.90 -2.86
C ALA A 11 7.77 1.04 -2.21
N ALA A 12 7.20 1.47 -1.09
CA ALA A 12 6.03 0.83 -0.48
C ALA A 12 4.86 0.79 -1.48
N ALA A 13 4.56 1.91 -2.15
CA ALA A 13 3.50 1.96 -3.15
C ALA A 13 3.73 0.99 -4.32
N THR A 14 4.94 0.92 -4.86
CA THR A 14 5.23 0.07 -6.03
C THR A 14 5.35 -1.41 -5.67
N VAL A 15 5.95 -1.75 -4.53
CA VAL A 15 6.03 -3.16 -4.08
C VAL A 15 4.66 -3.68 -3.69
N GLU A 16 3.83 -2.87 -3.02
CA GLU A 16 2.47 -3.27 -2.65
C GLU A 16 1.54 -3.37 -3.85
N ALA A 17 1.71 -2.55 -4.90
CA ALA A 17 0.99 -2.76 -6.15
C ALA A 17 1.23 -4.18 -6.74
N MET A 18 2.46 -4.70 -6.65
CA MET A 18 2.78 -6.07 -7.05
C MET A 18 2.23 -7.10 -6.06
N ASN A 19 2.50 -6.90 -4.76
CA ASN A 19 2.12 -7.85 -3.70
C ASN A 19 0.60 -8.00 -3.58
N ASN A 20 -0.12 -6.88 -3.59
CA ASN A 20 -1.56 -6.86 -3.43
C ASN A 20 -2.27 -7.57 -4.59
N VAL A 21 -1.73 -7.54 -5.81
CA VAL A 21 -2.29 -8.32 -6.92
C VAL A 21 -2.08 -9.81 -6.69
N TYR A 22 -0.84 -10.22 -6.42
CA TYR A 22 -0.49 -11.63 -6.28
C TYR A 22 -1.17 -12.27 -5.07
N TYR A 23 -1.02 -11.69 -3.88
CA TYR A 23 -1.54 -12.27 -2.64
C TYR A 23 -3.06 -12.21 -2.57
N ARG A 24 -3.70 -11.19 -3.15
CA ARG A 24 -5.17 -11.18 -3.27
C ARG A 24 -5.65 -12.33 -4.14
N PHE A 25 -5.03 -12.55 -5.31
CA PHE A 25 -5.37 -13.70 -6.16
C PHE A 25 -5.21 -15.02 -5.39
N ALA A 26 -4.03 -15.25 -4.82
CA ALA A 26 -3.73 -16.48 -4.09
C ALA A 26 -4.66 -16.69 -2.90
N HIS A 27 -5.14 -15.62 -2.26
CA HIS A 27 -6.07 -15.69 -1.15
C HIS A 27 -7.51 -16.01 -1.59
N LEU A 28 -7.98 -15.38 -2.68
CA LEU A 28 -9.37 -15.47 -3.16
C LEU A 28 -9.66 -16.69 -4.03
N VAL A 29 -8.66 -17.24 -4.72
CA VAL A 29 -8.84 -18.41 -5.58
C VAL A 29 -9.16 -19.66 -4.72
N SER A 30 -10.15 -20.44 -5.16
CA SER A 30 -10.60 -21.64 -4.45
C SER A 30 -9.66 -22.83 -4.60
N ASP A 31 -8.87 -22.86 -5.68
CA ASP A 31 -7.90 -23.90 -5.95
C ASP A 31 -6.69 -23.77 -5.01
N PRO A 32 -6.45 -24.75 -4.12
CA PRO A 32 -5.36 -24.70 -3.16
C PRO A 32 -3.97 -24.84 -3.81
N GLU A 33 -3.87 -25.29 -5.07
CA GLU A 33 -2.59 -25.46 -5.76
C GLU A 33 -1.83 -24.13 -5.81
N TYR A 34 -2.51 -23.02 -6.11
CA TYR A 34 -1.90 -21.69 -6.20
C TYR A 34 -1.31 -21.21 -4.87
N LYS A 35 -1.89 -21.60 -3.73
CA LYS A 35 -1.36 -21.26 -2.40
C LYS A 35 -0.08 -22.01 -2.07
N ALA A 36 0.14 -23.17 -2.67
CA ALA A 36 1.33 -23.98 -2.48
C ALA A 36 2.50 -23.55 -3.40
N MET A 37 2.22 -22.76 -4.45
CA MET A 37 3.26 -22.29 -5.38
C MET A 37 4.11 -21.18 -4.77
N PRO A 38 5.44 -21.19 -4.94
CA PRO A 38 6.28 -20.10 -4.47
C PRO A 38 6.06 -18.83 -5.31
N PRO A 39 5.91 -17.64 -4.70
CA PRO A 39 5.62 -16.40 -5.43
C PRO A 39 6.68 -16.02 -6.45
N ARG A 40 7.97 -16.27 -6.14
CA ARG A 40 9.13 -15.90 -6.98
C ARG A 40 9.15 -14.42 -7.38
N LEU A 41 8.69 -13.55 -6.48
CA LEU A 41 8.69 -12.09 -6.64
C LEU A 41 9.83 -11.47 -5.83
N ARG A 42 10.48 -10.44 -6.38
CA ARG A 42 11.57 -9.72 -5.69
C ARG A 42 10.97 -8.65 -4.78
N MET A 43 11.18 -8.78 -3.47
CA MET A 43 10.59 -7.91 -2.45
C MET A 43 11.64 -7.32 -1.47
N ASP A 44 12.92 -7.30 -1.84
CA ASP A 44 14.03 -6.89 -0.95
C ASP A 44 13.81 -5.55 -0.25
N VAL A 45 13.08 -4.63 -0.88
CA VAL A 45 12.82 -3.30 -0.32
C VAL A 45 11.99 -3.34 0.96
N ILE A 46 11.18 -4.39 1.18
CA ILE A 46 10.43 -4.59 2.44
C ILE A 46 11.38 -4.75 3.64
N GLY A 47 12.56 -5.32 3.43
CA GLY A 47 13.59 -5.44 4.47
C GLY A 47 14.64 -4.33 4.46
N ASN A 48 14.75 -3.59 3.34
CA ASN A 48 15.85 -2.66 3.07
C ASN A 48 15.35 -1.27 2.59
N HIS A 49 14.31 -0.74 3.23
CA HIS A 49 13.68 0.53 2.85
C HIS A 49 14.40 1.78 3.38
N GLY A 50 15.30 1.64 4.36
CA GLY A 50 16.12 2.76 4.85
C GLY A 50 15.39 3.78 5.74
N VAL A 51 14.22 3.42 6.26
CA VAL A 51 13.41 4.24 7.18
C VAL A 51 12.98 3.41 8.40
N ASP A 52 12.27 4.02 9.35
CA ASP A 52 11.64 3.26 10.43
C ASP A 52 10.66 2.22 9.88
N LYS A 53 10.66 1.03 10.49
CA LYS A 53 9.81 -0.07 10.03
C LYS A 53 8.33 0.28 10.16
N THR A 54 7.94 0.98 11.21
CA THR A 54 6.56 1.39 11.46
C THR A 54 6.06 2.30 10.35
N ASP A 55 6.88 3.26 9.91
CA ASP A 55 6.52 4.16 8.83
C ASP A 55 6.29 3.39 7.52
N PHE A 56 7.22 2.48 7.17
CA PHE A 56 7.09 1.66 5.96
C PHE A 56 5.85 0.75 5.99
N GLU A 57 5.57 0.12 7.14
CA GLU A 57 4.39 -0.72 7.35
C GLU A 57 3.09 0.08 7.31
N LEU A 58 3.06 1.31 7.83
CA LEU A 58 1.89 2.20 7.74
C LEU A 58 1.60 2.60 6.28
N TRP A 59 2.63 2.91 5.48
CA TRP A 59 2.45 3.20 4.06
C TRP A 59 1.99 1.96 3.29
N SER A 60 2.57 0.80 3.58
CA SER A 60 2.21 -0.47 2.94
C SER A 60 0.77 -0.89 3.27
N LEU A 61 0.34 -0.68 4.52
CA LEU A 61 -1.05 -0.83 4.94
C LEU A 61 -1.97 0.11 4.16
N ALA A 62 -1.63 1.40 4.07
CA ALA A 62 -2.45 2.38 3.36
C ALA A 62 -2.66 1.99 1.89
N VAL A 63 -1.60 1.55 1.21
CA VAL A 63 -1.67 1.06 -0.19
C VAL A 63 -2.50 -0.23 -0.28
N SER A 64 -2.32 -1.17 0.65
CA SER A 64 -3.08 -2.42 0.71
C SER A 64 -4.58 -2.19 0.92
N VAL A 65 -4.96 -1.17 1.69
CA VAL A 65 -6.36 -0.73 1.85
C VAL A 65 -6.91 -0.15 0.56
N ILE A 66 -6.19 0.76 -0.10
CA ILE A 66 -6.61 1.35 -1.38
C ILE A 66 -6.80 0.26 -2.44
N ASN A 67 -5.86 -0.68 -2.51
CA ASN A 67 -5.89 -1.76 -3.48
C ASN A 67 -6.89 -2.84 -3.11
N GLY A 68 -7.26 -3.01 -1.84
CA GLY A 68 -8.22 -4.03 -1.38
C GLY A 68 -7.64 -5.45 -1.33
N CYS A 69 -6.44 -5.63 -0.77
CA CYS A 69 -5.86 -6.96 -0.49
C CYS A 69 -6.07 -7.34 0.99
N GLY A 70 -7.11 -8.10 1.31
CA GLY A 70 -7.44 -8.48 2.70
C GLY A 70 -6.29 -9.14 3.46
N VAL A 71 -5.62 -10.12 2.86
CA VAL A 71 -4.47 -10.79 3.49
C VAL A 71 -3.27 -9.87 3.73
N CYS A 72 -3.06 -8.88 2.86
CA CYS A 72 -1.98 -7.91 3.01
C CYS A 72 -2.31 -6.90 4.13
N ILE A 73 -3.57 -6.44 4.19
CA ILE A 73 -4.09 -5.58 5.26
C ILE A 73 -3.87 -6.23 6.63
N ASP A 74 -4.27 -7.50 6.78
CA ASP A 74 -4.10 -8.24 8.05
C ASP A 74 -2.62 -8.43 8.40
N ALA A 75 -1.76 -8.69 7.40
CA ALA A 75 -0.32 -8.88 7.62
C ALA A 75 0.37 -7.60 8.12
N HIS A 76 0.10 -6.45 7.49
CA HIS A 76 0.67 -5.17 7.91
C HIS A 76 0.10 -4.71 9.25
N GLU A 77 -1.22 -4.85 9.48
CA GLU A 77 -1.85 -4.53 10.77
C GLU A 77 -1.21 -5.31 11.90
N LYS A 78 -1.08 -6.64 11.75
CA LYS A 78 -0.47 -7.49 12.77
C LYS A 78 0.97 -7.10 13.04
N THR A 79 1.73 -6.75 12.00
CA THR A 79 3.13 -6.31 12.13
C THR A 79 3.22 -4.98 12.88
N LEU A 80 2.33 -4.03 12.59
CA LEU A 80 2.23 -2.75 13.29
C LEU A 80 1.86 -2.94 14.77
N ARG A 81 0.86 -3.77 15.06
CA ARG A 81 0.46 -4.09 16.44
C ARG A 81 1.59 -4.77 17.22
N ALA A 82 2.33 -5.67 16.59
CA ALA A 82 3.50 -6.30 17.19
C ALA A 82 4.64 -5.30 17.46
N ALA A 83 4.74 -4.23 16.68
CA ALA A 83 5.67 -3.12 16.90
C ALA A 83 5.16 -2.09 17.94
N GLY A 84 3.97 -2.30 18.52
CA GLY A 84 3.40 -1.44 19.57
C GLY A 84 2.57 -0.25 19.07
N VAL A 85 2.31 -0.17 17.76
CA VAL A 85 1.52 0.92 17.15
C VAL A 85 0.07 0.83 17.61
N ASP A 86 -0.53 1.94 18.02
CA ASP A 86 -1.88 1.93 18.56
C ASP A 86 -2.95 1.72 17.46
N SER A 87 -4.06 1.05 17.78
CA SER A 87 -5.11 0.79 16.80
C SER A 87 -5.76 2.08 16.30
N ARG A 88 -5.75 3.15 17.12
CA ARG A 88 -6.20 4.49 16.70
C ARG A 88 -5.26 5.13 15.68
N GLU A 89 -3.96 4.86 15.75
CA GLU A 89 -2.97 5.34 14.78
C GLU A 89 -3.12 4.61 13.46
N ILE A 90 -3.23 3.28 13.50
CA ILE A 90 -3.54 2.43 12.34
C ILE A 90 -4.85 2.90 11.67
N HIS A 91 -5.92 3.05 12.45
CA HIS A 91 -7.20 3.53 11.93
C HIS A 91 -7.11 4.94 11.34
N THR A 92 -6.23 5.79 11.88
CA THR A 92 -5.96 7.11 11.30
C THR A 92 -5.31 7.00 9.93
N ALA A 93 -4.31 6.13 9.76
CA ALA A 93 -3.70 5.86 8.46
C ALA A 93 -4.73 5.34 7.44
N VAL A 94 -5.62 4.43 7.84
CA VAL A 94 -6.72 3.93 6.99
C VAL A 94 -7.67 5.06 6.54
N ARG A 95 -8.02 6.00 7.44
CA ARG A 95 -8.83 7.17 7.06
C ARG A 95 -8.11 8.06 6.04
N PHE A 96 -6.82 8.29 6.20
CA PHE A 96 -6.03 9.04 5.22
C PHE A 96 -5.94 8.34 3.86
N ALA A 97 -5.81 7.01 3.85
CA ALA A 97 -5.85 6.23 2.61
C ALA A 97 -7.19 6.41 1.87
N ALA A 98 -8.31 6.32 2.59
CA ALA A 98 -9.64 6.53 2.03
C ALA A 98 -9.84 7.96 1.49
N ILE A 99 -9.40 8.98 2.23
CA ILE A 99 -9.45 10.38 1.80
C ILE A 99 -8.60 10.58 0.54
N THR A 100 -7.39 10.02 0.51
CA THR A 100 -6.48 10.11 -0.64
C THR A 100 -7.11 9.51 -1.90
N GLN A 101 -7.73 8.33 -1.78
CA GLN A 101 -8.46 7.71 -2.89
C GLN A 101 -9.63 8.59 -3.36
N SER A 102 -10.39 9.18 -2.44
CA SER A 102 -11.48 10.11 -2.79
C SER A 102 -10.97 11.34 -3.54
N VAL A 103 -9.83 11.91 -3.15
CA VAL A 103 -9.21 13.05 -3.82
C VAL A 103 -8.74 12.67 -5.22
N ALA A 104 -8.11 11.51 -5.38
CA ALA A 104 -7.68 11.01 -6.69
C ALA A 104 -8.87 10.90 -7.67
N VAL A 105 -9.96 10.27 -7.23
CA VAL A 105 -11.20 10.15 -8.02
C VAL A 105 -11.79 11.53 -8.36
N ALA A 106 -11.76 12.48 -7.43
CA ALA A 106 -12.27 13.83 -7.69
C ALA A 106 -11.43 14.57 -8.75
N ILE A 107 -10.11 14.42 -8.74
CA ILE A 107 -9.20 15.01 -9.75
C ILE A 107 -9.44 14.37 -11.12
N GLU A 108 -9.56 13.04 -11.18
CA GLU A 108 -9.86 12.32 -12.43
C GLU A 108 -11.21 12.74 -13.02
N ALA A 109 -12.25 12.87 -12.16
CA ALA A 109 -13.59 13.27 -12.56
C ALA A 109 -13.69 14.73 -13.00
N ALA A 110 -12.85 15.63 -12.46
CA ALA A 110 -12.77 17.02 -12.90
C ALA A 110 -12.20 17.17 -14.32
N GLY A 111 -11.62 16.09 -14.87
CA GLY A 111 -10.94 16.07 -16.16
C GLY A 111 -9.59 16.76 -16.11
N SER A 112 -8.68 16.38 -17.01
CA SER A 112 -7.49 17.16 -17.30
C SER A 112 -7.95 18.50 -17.88
N ALA A 113 -8.06 19.55 -17.07
CA ALA A 113 -8.33 20.88 -17.61
C ALA A 113 -7.30 21.13 -18.74
N PRO A 114 -7.73 21.33 -20.01
CA PRO A 114 -6.78 21.58 -21.07
C PRO A 114 -5.97 22.81 -20.68
N ALA A 115 -4.65 22.71 -20.78
CA ALA A 115 -3.76 23.84 -20.60
C ALA A 115 -4.32 24.98 -21.44
N GLN A 116 -4.75 26.07 -20.78
CA GLN A 116 -5.29 27.23 -21.47
C GLN A 116 -4.29 27.65 -22.55
N ALA A 117 -4.68 27.48 -23.81
CA ALA A 117 -3.94 28.01 -24.94
C ALA A 117 -3.97 29.53 -24.79
N ARG A 118 -2.85 30.09 -24.34
CA ARG A 118 -2.62 31.53 -24.34
C ARG A 118 -2.50 31.95 -25.80
N GLY A 119 -3.54 32.59 -26.31
CA GLY A 119 -3.46 33.46 -27.48
C GLY A 119 -2.89 34.82 -27.09
#